data_AF-A0A2U1W0T2-F1
#
_entry.id   AF-A0A2U1W0T2-F1
#
_cell.length_a   1.000
_cell.length_b   1.000
_cell.length_c   1.000
_cell.angle_alpha   90.00
_cell.angle_beta   90.00
_cell.angle_gamma   90.00
#
_symmetry.space_group_name_H-M   'P 1'
#
loop_
_entity.id
_entity.type
_entity.pdbx_description
1 polymer ?
#
loop_
_entity_poly.entity_id
_entity_poly.type
_entity_poly.pdbx_seq_one_letter_code
_entity_poly.pdbx_strand_id
1 'polypeptide(L)' 'MSQPLRASPMVRPKSRSFSAAGSSRPMKSRALSALLVLLLVVAVGGLAVLGTWDLPAPSKAVEKVLPDERFPR' A
#
# COMPACT_ATOMS: atom_id res chain seq x y z
N MET A 1 57.17 -52.04 -32.00
CA MET A 1 56.51 -50.78 -32.45
C MET A 1 55.00 -51.04 -32.41
N SER A 2 54.38 -50.86 -31.25
CA SER A 2 52.97 -51.18 -30.98
C SER A 2 52.36 -49.97 -30.27
N GLN A 3 51.32 -49.41 -30.87
CA GLN A 3 50.72 -48.14 -30.48
C GLN A 3 49.96 -48.22 -29.14
N PRO A 4 49.89 -47.13 -28.36
CA PRO A 4 49.16 -47.09 -27.09
C PRO A 4 47.65 -47.00 -27.31
N LEU A 5 46.90 -47.87 -26.64
CA LEU A 5 45.44 -47.79 -26.53
C LEU A 5 45.03 -46.47 -25.85
N ARG A 6 44.31 -45.65 -26.62
CA ARG A 6 43.75 -44.35 -26.24
C ARG A 6 42.93 -44.42 -24.95
N ALA A 7 43.29 -43.59 -23.98
CA ALA A 7 42.43 -43.23 -22.86
C ALA A 7 41.31 -42.29 -23.36
N SER A 8 40.05 -42.66 -23.11
CA SER A 8 38.89 -41.80 -23.36
C SER A 8 38.74 -40.78 -22.22
N PRO A 9 38.65 -39.46 -22.48
CA PRO A 9 38.30 -38.50 -21.44
C PRO A 9 36.80 -38.63 -21.12
N MET A 10 36.50 -39.13 -19.94
CA MET A 10 35.15 -39.20 -19.39
C MET A 10 34.68 -37.77 -19.08
N VAL A 11 33.72 -37.27 -19.85
CA VAL A 11 33.13 -35.94 -19.70
C VAL A 11 32.23 -35.95 -18.46
N ARG A 12 32.68 -35.32 -17.37
CA ARG A 12 31.88 -35.13 -16.15
C ARG A 12 30.80 -34.07 -16.42
N PRO A 13 29.49 -34.38 -16.34
CA PRO A 13 28.47 -33.37 -16.52
C PRO A 13 28.52 -32.38 -15.36
N LYS A 14 28.72 -31.10 -15.69
CA LYS A 14 28.68 -29.99 -14.74
C LYS A 14 27.23 -29.85 -14.27
N SER A 15 26.98 -30.17 -13.00
CA SER A 15 25.70 -29.91 -12.35
C SER A 15 25.37 -28.43 -12.47
N ARG A 16 24.37 -28.13 -13.31
CA ARG A 16 23.86 -26.77 -13.49
C ARG A 16 22.89 -26.54 -12.34
N SER A 17 23.43 -26.14 -11.19
CA SER A 17 22.63 -25.68 -10.05
C SER A 17 21.85 -24.46 -10.52
N PHE A 18 20.56 -24.64 -10.76
CA PHE A 18 19.64 -23.54 -10.99
C PHE A 18 19.48 -22.81 -9.66
N SER A 19 20.25 -21.74 -9.45
CA SER A 19 19.99 -20.79 -8.39
C SER A 19 18.66 -20.08 -8.68
N ALA A 20 17.62 -20.47 -7.97
CA ALA A 20 16.39 -19.69 -7.82
C ALA A 20 16.71 -18.41 -7.04
N ALA A 21 17.31 -17.43 -7.70
CA ALA A 21 17.50 -16.09 -7.16
C ALA A 21 16.18 -15.32 -7.32
N GLY A 22 15.17 -15.69 -6.54
CA GLY A 22 14.02 -14.83 -6.29
C GLY A 22 14.50 -13.65 -5.46
N SER A 23 14.93 -12.56 -6.12
CA SER A 23 15.22 -11.30 -5.44
C SER A 23 13.91 -10.70 -4.94
N SER A 24 13.52 -11.05 -3.72
CA SER A 24 12.49 -10.35 -2.97
C SER A 24 13.03 -8.96 -2.66
N ARG A 25 12.77 -8.00 -3.56
CA ARG A 25 12.91 -6.58 -3.24
C ARG A 25 12.07 -6.34 -1.99
N PRO A 26 12.62 -5.82 -0.88
CA PRO A 26 11.80 -5.45 0.26
C PRO A 26 10.98 -4.21 -0.12
N MET A 27 9.88 -4.42 -0.87
CA MET A 27 8.88 -3.40 -1.20
C MET A 27 8.18 -2.86 0.07
N LYS A 28 8.38 -3.54 1.21
CA LYS A 28 7.74 -3.23 2.49
C LYS A 28 8.28 -1.98 3.18
N SER A 29 9.51 -1.52 2.94
CA SER A 29 10.06 -0.35 3.67
C SER A 29 9.64 0.99 3.08
N ARG A 30 9.68 1.13 1.75
CA ARG A 30 9.31 2.37 1.07
C ARG A 30 7.82 2.65 1.10
N ALA A 31 7.00 1.62 0.90
CA ALA A 31 5.54 1.75 0.96
C ALA A 31 5.07 2.11 2.38
N LEU A 32 5.64 1.48 3.41
CA LEU A 32 5.34 1.80 4.81
C LEU A 32 5.78 3.22 5.16
N SER A 33 6.98 3.62 4.74
CA SER A 33 7.46 4.99 4.96
C SER A 33 6.56 6.02 4.27
N ALA A 34 6.14 5.77 3.03
CA ALA A 34 5.22 6.66 2.32
C ALA A 34 3.86 6.75 3.01
N LEU A 35 3.34 5.62 3.50
CA LEU A 35 2.08 5.59 4.26
C LEU A 35 2.17 6.39 5.56
N LEU A 36 3.27 6.25 6.30
CA LEU A 36 3.48 7.00 7.54
C LEU A 36 3.58 8.51 7.28
N VAL A 37 4.30 8.91 6.23
CA VAL A 37 4.38 10.33 5.82
C VAL A 37 3.01 10.85 5.40
N LEU A 38 2.26 10.08 4.61
CA LEU A 38 0.90 10.46 4.19
C LEU A 38 -0.03 10.62 5.41
N LEU A 39 0.02 9.69 6.36
CA LEU A 39 -0.75 9.76 7.59
C LEU A 39 -0.41 11.03 8.39
N LEU A 40 0.88 11.37 8.47
CA LEU A 40 1.34 12.58 9.16
C LEU A 40 0.79 13.84 8.48
N VAL A 41 0.83 13.90 7.14
CA VAL A 41 0.30 15.02 6.35
C VAL A 41 -1.21 15.16 6.55
N VAL A 42 -1.95 14.05 6.50
CA VAL A 42 -3.41 14.04 6.71
C VAL A 42 -3.77 14.43 8.14
N ALA A 43 -3.03 13.96 9.14
CA ALA A 43 -3.28 14.31 10.53
C ALA A 43 -3.04 15.81 10.79
N VAL A 44 -1.90 16.34 10.36
CA VAL A 44 -1.56 17.77 10.54
C VAL A 44 -2.50 18.65 9.72
N GLY A 45 -2.72 18.32 8.45
CA GLY A 45 -3.63 19.06 7.57
C GLY A 45 -5.08 19.00 8.04
N GLY A 46 -5.55 17.82 8.43
CA GLY A 46 -6.89 17.61 8.97
C GLY A 46 -7.12 18.40 10.26
N LEU A 47 -6.19 18.35 11.21
CA LEU A 47 -6.29 19.14 12.44
C LEU A 47 -6.28 20.65 12.16
N ALA A 48 -5.47 21.13 11.22
CA ALA A 48 -5.46 22.53 10.82
C ALA A 48 -6.79 22.98 10.20
N VAL A 49 -7.39 22.14 9.35
CA VAL A 49 -8.72 22.38 8.76
C VAL A 49 -9.79 22.40 9.85
N LEU A 50 -9.83 21.42 10.75
CA LEU A 50 -10.79 21.38 11.85
C LEU A 50 -10.62 22.58 12.81
N GLY A 51 -9.39 23.00 13.09
CA GLY A 51 -9.13 24.15 13.95
C GLY A 51 -9.43 25.50 13.29
N THR A 52 -9.37 25.58 11.95
CA THR A 52 -9.64 26.81 11.20
C THR A 52 -11.10 26.95 10.78
N TRP A 53 -11.81 25.83 10.64
CA TRP A 53 -13.17 25.87 10.12
C TRP A 53 -14.15 26.26 11.21
N ASP A 54 -14.38 27.56 11.33
CA ASP A 54 -15.45 28.14 12.15
C ASP A 54 -16.79 27.83 11.47
N LEU A 55 -17.45 26.75 11.91
CA LEU A 55 -18.80 26.43 11.47
C LEU A 55 -19.73 27.47 12.11
N PRO A 56 -20.29 28.42 11.34
CA PRO A 56 -21.17 29.41 11.91
C PRO A 56 -22.35 28.70 12.55
N ALA A 57 -22.77 29.17 13.73
CA ALA A 57 -23.94 28.65 14.41
C ALA A 57 -25.11 28.59 13.41
N PRO A 58 -25.79 27.44 13.27
CA PRO A 58 -26.87 27.28 12.31
C PRO A 58 -27.90 28.37 12.56
N SER A 59 -28.03 29.31 11.62
CA SER A 59 -28.74 30.59 11.82
C SER A 59 -30.26 30.43 12.01
N LYS A 60 -30.76 29.21 11.87
CA LYS A 60 -32.14 28.82 12.12
C LYS A 60 -32.09 27.47 12.83
N ALA A 61 -32.54 27.41 14.07
CA ALA A 61 -33.03 26.16 14.61
C ALA A 61 -34.13 25.68 13.64
N VAL A 62 -33.93 24.52 13.03
CA VAL A 62 -34.93 23.92 12.13
C VAL A 62 -36.09 23.50 13.01
N GLU A 63 -37.00 24.44 13.25
CA GLU A 63 -38.28 24.17 13.89
C GLU A 63 -39.07 23.34 12.89
N LYS A 64 -39.07 22.02 13.09
CA LYS A 64 -39.99 21.10 12.41
C LYS A 64 -41.39 21.36 12.95
N VAL A 65 -41.97 22.50 12.59
CA VAL A 65 -43.41 22.73 12.74
C VAL A 65 -44.06 21.83 11.70
N LEU A 66 -44.73 20.77 12.16
CA LEU A 66 -45.59 19.97 11.29
C LEU A 66 -46.75 20.89 10.89
N PRO A 67 -46.90 21.26 9.60
CA PRO A 67 -47.93 22.22 9.20
C PRO A 67 -49.30 21.67 9.59
N ASP A 68 -50.12 22.49 10.26
CA ASP A 68 -51.44 22.06 10.75
C ASP A 68 -52.37 21.58 9.62
N GLU A 69 -52.06 21.97 8.38
CA GLU A 69 -52.71 21.51 7.15
C GLU A 69 -52.54 20.01 6.88
N ARG A 70 -51.60 19.33 7.53
CA ARG A 70 -51.43 17.87 7.44
C ARG A 70 -52.25 17.08 8.45
N PHE A 71 -52.90 17.74 9.41
CA PHE A 71 -53.77 17.05 10.35
C PHE A 71 -55.22 17.06 9.81
N PRO A 72 -55.79 15.90 9.44
CA PRO A 72 -57.20 15.78 9.10
C PRO A 72 -58.06 16.16 10.32
N ARG A 73 -59.15 16.89 10.10
CA ARG A 73 -60.16 17.23 11.13
C ARG A 73 -61.24 16.17 11.21
#